data_AF-A0A1M7L1E1-F1
#
_entry.id   AF-A0A1M7L1E1-F1
#
_cell.length_a   1.000
_cell.length_b   1.000
_cell.length_c   1.000
_cell.angle_alpha   90.00
_cell.angle_beta   90.00
_cell.angle_gamma   90.00
#
_symmetry.space_group_name_H-M   'P 1'
#
loop_
_entity.id
_entity.type
_entity.pdbx_description
1 polymer ?
#
loop_
_entity_poly.entity_id
_entity_poly.type
_entity_poly.pdbx_seq_one_letter_code
_entity_poly.pdbx_strand_id
1 'polypeptide(L)'
;MSFILDNSGIFLNAFVKYSLNTPLRIAHFLAQLSHESGNFTRMVENLNYSPEGLLATSPFNSRMTLAEVKKYGRTADHKANQQMIANIGYANSNGNGNMASGDGWKYRGRGFIQLTGRANYEAYKKYSGYDVVNNPDLLLQTAIAVDCSAWFFSVYKKLNPLADANLITDITRKVNGKTNGLADRISKFKFYKTQNISIELLKKKSKPLPNFTSISAYAWNWLTPYKQNPT
;
A
#
# COMPACT_ATOMS: atom_id res chain seq x y z
N MET A 1 -13.16 -7.36 7.87
CA MET A 1 -13.65 -8.53 7.11
C MET A 1 -14.54 -8.10 5.95
N SER A 2 -15.57 -7.27 6.19
CA SER A 2 -16.47 -6.71 5.16
C SER A 2 -15.74 -6.22 3.91
N PHE A 3 -14.76 -5.31 4.06
CA PHE A 3 -14.00 -4.76 2.94
C PHE A 3 -13.44 -5.83 1.98
N ILE A 4 -12.90 -6.94 2.50
CA ILE A 4 -12.31 -8.00 1.68
C ILE A 4 -13.41 -8.76 0.92
N LEU A 5 -14.55 -9.02 1.57
CA LEU A 5 -15.68 -9.74 0.97
C LEU A 5 -16.42 -8.87 -0.06
N ASP A 6 -16.61 -7.59 0.24
CA ASP A 6 -17.21 -6.60 -0.65
C ASP A 6 -16.37 -6.40 -1.92
N ASN A 7 -15.04 -6.58 -1.81
CA ASN A 7 -14.09 -6.53 -2.91
C ASN A 7 -13.58 -7.93 -3.31
N SER A 8 -14.37 -8.98 -3.07
CA SER A 8 -13.94 -10.39 -3.23
C SER A 8 -13.38 -10.71 -4.61
N GLY A 9 -13.95 -10.16 -5.69
CA GLY A 9 -13.42 -10.34 -7.05
C GLY A 9 -12.01 -9.77 -7.24
N ILE A 10 -11.72 -8.60 -6.66
CA ILE A 10 -10.39 -7.97 -6.70
C ILE A 10 -9.36 -8.83 -5.97
N PHE A 11 -9.69 -9.25 -4.73
CA PHE A 11 -8.80 -10.09 -3.94
C PHE A 11 -8.60 -11.46 -4.58
N LEU A 12 -9.66 -12.07 -5.14
CA LEU A 12 -9.57 -13.33 -5.87
C LEU A 12 -8.59 -13.24 -7.04
N ASN A 13 -8.71 -12.21 -7.87
CA ASN A 13 -7.82 -11.99 -9.01
C ASN A 13 -6.36 -11.88 -8.57
N ALA A 14 -6.09 -11.07 -7.55
CA ALA A 14 -4.75 -10.93 -7.02
C ALA A 14 -4.23 -12.26 -6.43
N PHE A 15 -5.06 -12.99 -5.70
CA PHE A 15 -4.65 -14.23 -5.05
C PHE A 15 -4.28 -15.32 -6.05
N VAL A 16 -5.06 -15.45 -7.13
CA VAL A 16 -4.76 -16.36 -8.25
C VAL A 16 -3.48 -15.91 -8.96
N LYS A 17 -3.38 -14.62 -9.35
CA LYS A 17 -2.25 -14.08 -10.11
C LYS A 17 -0.91 -14.22 -9.38
N TYR A 18 -0.90 -14.06 -8.05
CA TYR A 18 0.32 -13.98 -7.24
C TYR A 18 0.56 -15.21 -6.34
N SER A 19 -0.18 -16.30 -6.57
CA SER A 19 -0.05 -17.55 -5.80
C SER A 19 -0.25 -17.38 -4.29
N LEU A 20 -1.15 -16.48 -3.89
CA LEU A 20 -1.63 -16.34 -2.51
C LEU A 20 -2.82 -17.30 -2.30
N ASN A 21 -2.55 -18.60 -2.43
CA ASN A 21 -3.56 -19.63 -2.58
C ASN A 21 -3.60 -20.67 -1.44
N THR A 22 -2.79 -20.47 -0.40
CA THR A 22 -2.87 -21.26 0.84
C THR A 22 -3.43 -20.40 1.97
N PRO A 23 -4.13 -20.99 2.96
CA PRO A 23 -4.62 -20.24 4.12
C PRO A 23 -3.53 -19.45 4.84
N LEU A 24 -2.31 -20.00 4.92
CA LEU A 24 -1.17 -19.32 5.54
C LEU A 24 -0.70 -18.10 4.74
N ARG A 25 -0.52 -18.24 3.42
CA ARG A 25 -0.12 -17.10 2.56
C ARG A 25 -1.14 -15.99 2.61
N ILE A 26 -2.43 -16.33 2.50
CA ILE A 26 -3.53 -15.35 2.58
C ILE A 26 -3.52 -14.64 3.94
N ALA A 27 -3.41 -15.38 5.04
CA ALA A 27 -3.41 -14.78 6.38
C ALA A 27 -2.20 -13.86 6.61
N HIS A 28 -0.99 -14.27 6.20
CA HIS A 28 0.21 -13.42 6.29
C HIS A 28 0.08 -12.16 5.45
N PHE A 29 -0.35 -12.31 4.19
CA PHE A 29 -0.55 -11.19 3.28
C PHE A 29 -1.55 -10.17 3.85
N LEU A 30 -2.75 -10.63 4.22
CA LEU A 30 -3.79 -9.76 4.76
C LEU A 30 -3.40 -9.12 6.09
N ALA A 31 -2.64 -9.82 6.94
CA ALA A 31 -2.14 -9.25 8.19
C ALA A 31 -1.20 -8.07 7.95
N GLN A 32 -0.27 -8.19 7.00
CA GLN A 32 0.64 -7.11 6.63
C GLN A 32 -0.14 -5.92 6.06
N LEU A 33 -1.01 -6.15 5.05
CA LEU A 33 -1.78 -5.06 4.43
C LEU A 33 -2.69 -4.35 5.43
N SER A 34 -3.37 -5.12 6.27
CA SER A 34 -4.27 -4.57 7.27
C SER A 34 -3.51 -3.76 8.34
N HIS A 35 -2.26 -4.10 8.65
CA HIS A 35 -1.41 -3.24 9.48
C HIS A 35 -1.02 -1.95 8.74
N GLU A 36 -0.44 -2.05 7.55
CA GLU A 36 0.07 -0.91 6.78
C GLU A 36 -1.02 0.12 6.42
N SER A 37 -2.25 -0.34 6.22
CA SER A 37 -3.38 0.48 5.77
C SER A 37 -4.35 0.88 6.88
N GLY A 38 -4.06 0.53 8.14
CA GLY A 38 -5.01 0.76 9.24
C GLY A 38 -6.34 0.06 9.00
N ASN A 39 -6.30 -1.24 8.71
CA ASN A 39 -7.43 -2.09 8.34
C ASN A 39 -8.14 -1.66 7.05
N PHE A 40 -7.39 -1.37 5.99
CA PHE A 40 -7.88 -0.96 4.67
C PHE A 40 -8.59 0.41 4.64
N THR A 41 -8.33 1.27 5.63
CA THR A 41 -8.95 2.61 5.71
C THR A 41 -8.07 3.71 5.12
N ARG A 42 -6.78 3.42 4.84
CA ARG A 42 -5.80 4.38 4.34
C ARG A 42 -5.09 3.85 3.11
N MET A 43 -5.04 4.68 2.07
CA MET A 43 -4.32 4.40 0.82
C MET A 43 -3.28 5.46 0.48
N VAL A 44 -3.14 6.51 1.28
CA VAL A 44 -2.13 7.55 1.08
C VAL A 44 -1.60 7.94 2.44
N GLU A 45 -0.29 8.15 2.53
CA GLU A 45 0.29 8.67 3.75
C GLU A 45 -0.20 10.10 4.03
N ASN A 46 -0.26 10.44 5.31
CA ASN A 46 -0.63 11.78 5.76
C ASN A 46 0.59 12.40 6.44
N LEU A 47 1.10 13.48 5.87
CA LEU A 47 2.31 14.17 6.33
C LEU A 47 1.96 15.41 7.17
N ASN A 48 0.78 15.43 7.79
CA ASN A 48 0.32 16.50 8.68
C ASN A 48 0.98 16.43 10.07
N TYR A 49 2.31 16.58 10.12
CA TYR A 49 3.09 16.57 11.36
C TYR A 49 3.09 17.93 12.05
N SER A 50 3.13 17.94 13.39
CA SER A 50 3.56 19.14 14.15
C SER A 50 5.10 19.27 14.11
N PRO A 51 5.65 20.43 14.51
CA PRO A 51 7.09 20.59 14.70
C PRO A 51 7.73 19.47 15.54
N GLU A 52 7.14 19.12 16.68
CA GLU A 52 7.61 18.06 17.57
C GLU A 52 7.53 16.69 16.89
N GLY A 53 6.44 16.46 16.14
CA GLY A 53 6.27 15.23 15.36
C GLY A 53 7.35 15.04 14.30
N LEU A 54 7.77 16.11 13.61
CA LEU A 54 8.87 16.08 12.65
C LEU A 54 10.21 15.77 13.34
N LEU A 55 10.46 16.32 14.52
CA LEU A 55 11.68 16.04 15.31
C LEU A 55 11.71 14.62 15.88
N ALA A 56 10.54 13.99 16.08
CA ALA A 56 10.44 12.63 16.60
C ALA A 56 10.45 11.54 15.51
N THR A 57 10.25 11.89 14.23
CA THR A 57 9.95 10.92 13.17
C THR A 57 11.05 10.87 12.12
N SER A 58 11.61 9.68 11.87
CA SER A 58 12.51 9.44 10.74
C SER A 58 11.72 9.38 9.43
N PRO A 59 12.23 9.93 8.31
CA PRO A 59 13.56 10.54 8.16
C PRO A 59 13.59 12.06 8.43
N PHE A 60 12.48 12.68 8.81
CA PHE A 60 12.39 14.13 8.97
C PHE A 60 13.31 14.66 10.08
N ASN A 61 13.41 13.93 11.18
CA ASN A 61 14.22 14.29 12.35
C ASN A 61 15.72 14.47 12.07
N SER A 62 16.24 13.84 11.02
CA SER A 62 17.64 13.97 10.61
C SER A 62 17.84 14.78 9.33
N ARG A 63 16.75 15.22 8.68
CA ARG A 63 16.79 15.88 7.37
C ARG A 63 16.28 17.32 7.37
N MET A 64 15.64 17.76 8.45
CA MET A 64 15.07 19.11 8.57
C MET A 64 15.76 19.89 9.68
N THR A 65 16.06 21.16 9.41
CA THR A 65 16.51 22.12 10.43
C THR A 65 15.35 22.55 11.34
N LEU A 66 15.64 23.08 12.52
CA LEU A 66 14.61 23.63 13.43
C LEU A 66 13.77 24.74 12.77
N ALA A 67 14.38 25.54 11.89
CA ALA A 67 13.67 26.57 11.13
C ALA A 67 12.67 25.96 10.14
N GLU A 68 13.07 24.93 9.39
CA GLU A 68 12.19 24.22 8.44
C GLU A 68 11.08 23.45 9.14
N VAL A 69 11.39 22.81 10.27
CA VAL A 69 10.42 22.10 11.10
C VAL A 69 9.30 23.05 11.55
N LYS A 70 9.65 24.25 12.04
CA LYS A 70 8.66 25.28 12.41
C LYS A 70 7.88 25.82 11.20
N LYS A 71 8.59 26.05 10.09
CA LYS A 71 8.01 26.62 8.87
C LYS A 71 7.03 25.68 8.16
N TYR A 72 7.32 24.37 8.15
CA TYR A 72 6.54 23.40 7.38
C TYR A 72 5.66 22.48 8.22
N GLY A 73 5.95 22.32 9.52
CA GLY A 73 5.06 21.62 10.44
C GLY A 73 3.75 22.37 10.66
N ARG A 74 2.70 21.67 11.08
CA ARG A 74 1.42 22.27 11.46
C ARG A 74 1.57 23.00 12.80
N THR A 75 1.21 24.28 12.81
CA THR A 75 1.17 25.14 14.00
C THR A 75 -0.26 25.65 14.23
N ALA A 76 -0.45 26.53 15.21
CA ALA A 76 -1.73 27.23 15.39
C ALA A 76 -2.00 28.22 14.25
N ASP A 77 -0.94 28.80 13.67
CA ASP A 77 -1.03 29.87 12.67
C ASP A 77 -1.19 29.34 11.25
N HIS A 78 -0.72 28.12 10.98
CA HIS A 78 -0.82 27.52 9.64
C HIS A 78 -0.89 25.99 9.65
N LYS A 79 -1.45 25.45 8.56
CA LYS A 79 -1.46 24.02 8.27
C LYS A 79 -0.06 23.53 7.91
N ALA A 80 0.20 22.23 8.05
CA ALA A 80 1.44 21.63 7.59
C ALA A 80 1.60 21.78 6.08
N ASN A 81 2.80 22.14 5.63
CA ASN A 81 3.20 22.06 4.23
C ASN A 81 3.67 20.64 3.93
N GLN A 82 2.70 19.74 3.74
CA GLN A 82 2.94 18.31 3.52
C GLN A 82 3.81 18.02 2.30
N GLN A 83 3.67 18.82 1.23
CA GLN A 83 4.49 18.68 0.03
C GLN A 83 5.96 18.96 0.32
N MET A 84 6.27 20.02 1.06
CA MET A 84 7.66 20.31 1.46
C MET A 84 8.19 19.29 2.45
N ILE A 85 7.39 18.83 3.40
CA ILE A 85 7.77 17.75 4.32
C ILE A 85 8.18 16.49 3.52
N ALA A 86 7.38 16.08 2.53
CA ALA A 86 7.69 14.94 1.67
C ALA A 86 8.96 15.17 0.84
N ASN A 87 9.06 16.33 0.20
CA ASN A 87 10.18 16.67 -0.68
C ASN A 87 11.51 16.71 0.08
N ILE A 88 11.53 17.20 1.31
CA ILE A 88 12.73 17.20 2.15
C ILE A 88 13.02 15.78 2.68
N GLY A 89 12.02 15.13 3.28
CA GLY A 89 12.19 13.83 3.91
C GLY A 89 12.63 12.72 2.95
N TYR A 90 12.14 12.77 1.71
CA TYR A 90 12.38 11.72 0.71
C TYR A 90 13.35 12.13 -0.41
N ALA A 91 14.02 13.28 -0.32
CA ALA A 91 15.04 13.69 -1.29
C ALA A 91 16.19 12.68 -1.39
N ASN A 92 16.69 12.45 -2.60
CA ASN A 92 17.87 11.61 -2.90
C ASN A 92 17.77 10.20 -2.29
N SER A 93 16.56 9.65 -2.19
CA SER A 93 16.29 8.36 -1.58
C SER A 93 15.39 7.53 -2.48
N ASN A 94 15.70 6.24 -2.61
CA ASN A 94 14.90 5.28 -3.36
C ASN A 94 14.53 5.74 -4.78
N GLY A 95 15.52 6.26 -5.50
CA GLY A 95 15.39 6.78 -6.87
C GLY A 95 14.79 8.18 -6.99
N ASN A 96 14.33 8.81 -5.90
CA ASN A 96 13.89 10.20 -5.94
C ASN A 96 15.07 11.13 -6.21
N GLY A 97 14.83 12.17 -7.01
CA GLY A 97 15.76 13.29 -7.15
C GLY A 97 15.91 14.12 -5.87
N ASN A 98 16.62 15.24 -5.99
CA ASN A 98 16.77 16.21 -4.91
C ASN A 98 15.41 16.83 -4.51
N MET A 99 15.38 17.61 -3.42
CA MET A 99 14.16 18.26 -2.94
C MET A 99 13.42 19.07 -4.03
N ALA A 100 14.17 19.78 -4.88
CA ALA A 100 13.61 20.63 -5.93
C ALA A 100 12.90 19.85 -7.05
N SER A 101 13.22 18.57 -7.24
CA SER A 101 12.55 17.71 -8.22
C SER A 101 11.05 17.51 -7.94
N GLY A 102 10.61 17.66 -6.69
CA GLY A 102 9.25 17.34 -6.27
C GLY A 102 8.96 15.83 -6.15
N ASP A 103 9.96 14.98 -6.38
CA ASP A 103 9.80 13.51 -6.37
C ASP A 103 9.32 12.99 -5.01
N GLY A 104 9.73 13.62 -3.90
CA GLY A 104 9.32 13.20 -2.57
C GLY A 104 7.81 13.24 -2.37
N TRP A 105 7.15 14.33 -2.79
CA TRP A 105 5.70 14.43 -2.77
C TRP A 105 5.04 13.59 -3.86
N LYS A 106 5.61 13.59 -5.07
CA LYS A 106 5.04 12.86 -6.22
C LYS A 106 4.97 11.36 -5.94
N TYR A 107 6.03 10.76 -5.39
CA TYR A 107 6.16 9.34 -5.11
C TYR A 107 6.08 9.00 -3.61
N ARG A 108 5.35 9.83 -2.85
CA ARG A 108 4.95 9.53 -1.47
C ARG A 108 4.15 8.22 -1.37
N GLY A 109 4.06 7.64 -0.19
CA GLY A 109 3.37 6.39 0.13
C GLY A 109 1.93 6.35 -0.37
N ARG A 110 1.65 5.38 -1.25
CA ARG A 110 0.29 5.09 -1.75
C ARG A 110 -0.05 3.60 -1.77
N GLY A 111 -1.34 3.31 -1.84
CA GLY A 111 -1.91 1.97 -1.80
C GLY A 111 -1.85 1.34 -0.41
N PHE A 112 -2.37 0.12 -0.30
CA PHE A 112 -2.45 -0.57 1.00
C PHE A 112 -1.11 -1.00 1.58
N ILE A 113 -0.09 -1.21 0.73
CA ILE A 113 1.26 -1.54 1.17
C ILE A 113 2.16 -0.29 1.34
N GLN A 114 1.62 0.92 1.11
CA GLN A 114 2.36 2.18 1.17
C GLN A 114 3.63 2.16 0.28
N LEU A 115 3.44 1.94 -1.03
CA LEU A 115 4.54 1.99 -2.00
C LEU A 115 5.09 3.42 -2.06
N THR A 116 6.39 3.57 -1.77
CA THR A 116 7.06 4.88 -1.66
C THR A 116 8.35 4.91 -2.47
N GLY A 117 8.65 6.04 -3.10
CA GLY A 117 9.89 6.33 -3.83
C GLY A 117 9.85 5.92 -5.31
N ARG A 118 10.43 6.77 -6.16
CA ARG A 118 10.40 6.65 -7.62
C ARG A 118 10.83 5.28 -8.13
N ALA A 119 11.91 4.72 -7.60
CA ALA A 119 12.42 3.42 -8.05
C ALA A 119 11.39 2.30 -7.83
N ASN A 120 10.64 2.33 -6.73
CA ASN A 120 9.58 1.36 -6.47
C ASN A 120 8.38 1.54 -7.41
N TYR A 121 8.00 2.79 -7.69
CA TYR A 121 6.95 3.09 -8.67
C TYR A 121 7.34 2.62 -10.08
N GLU A 122 8.59 2.86 -10.49
CA GLU A 122 9.14 2.39 -11.76
C GLU A 122 9.19 0.85 -11.83
N ALA A 123 9.58 0.19 -10.74
CA ALA A 123 9.58 -1.27 -10.65
C ALA A 123 8.17 -1.84 -10.79
N TYR A 124 7.17 -1.24 -10.14
CA TYR A 124 5.78 -1.70 -10.28
C TYR A 124 5.22 -1.42 -11.68
N LYS A 125 5.49 -0.25 -12.26
CA LYS A 125 5.13 0.06 -13.66
C LYS A 125 5.70 -0.97 -14.61
N LYS A 126 6.99 -1.28 -14.48
CA LYS A 126 7.68 -2.27 -15.32
C LYS A 126 7.04 -3.66 -15.21
N TYR A 127 6.61 -4.05 -14.02
CA TYR A 127 5.98 -5.36 -13.79
C TYR A 127 4.53 -5.42 -14.27
N SER A 128 3.74 -4.39 -13.97
CA SER A 128 2.28 -4.41 -14.14
C SER A 128 1.77 -3.80 -15.44
N GLY A 129 2.57 -2.92 -16.07
CA GLY A 129 2.15 -2.09 -17.19
C GLY A 129 1.37 -0.83 -16.80
N TYR A 130 0.94 -0.68 -15.54
CA TYR A 130 0.27 0.54 -15.10
C TYR A 130 1.25 1.70 -15.02
N ASP A 131 0.93 2.83 -15.68
CA ASP A 131 1.79 4.02 -15.66
C ASP A 131 1.65 4.83 -14.36
N VAL A 132 1.96 4.19 -13.23
CA VAL A 132 1.96 4.81 -11.89
C VAL A 132 3.06 5.87 -11.74
N VAL A 133 4.04 5.92 -12.64
CA VAL A 133 5.11 6.93 -12.60
C VAL A 133 4.59 8.30 -13.04
N ASN A 134 3.80 8.33 -14.11
CA ASN A 134 3.16 9.56 -14.56
C ASN A 134 1.80 9.81 -13.89
N ASN A 135 1.11 8.74 -13.47
CA ASN A 135 -0.21 8.80 -12.84
C ASN A 135 -0.19 8.09 -11.47
N PRO A 136 0.51 8.64 -10.45
CA PRO A 136 0.72 7.94 -9.18
C PRO A 136 -0.57 7.66 -8.40
N ASP A 137 -1.63 8.44 -8.63
CA ASP A 137 -2.92 8.26 -7.97
C ASP A 137 -3.69 7.03 -8.47
N LEU A 138 -3.23 6.34 -9.52
CA LEU A 138 -3.68 4.99 -9.86
C LEU A 138 -3.57 4.03 -8.66
N LEU A 139 -2.58 4.21 -7.79
CA LEU A 139 -2.41 3.41 -6.56
C LEU A 139 -3.47 3.70 -5.49
N LEU A 140 -4.36 4.68 -5.69
CA LEU A 140 -5.53 4.95 -4.85
C LEU A 140 -6.79 4.23 -5.34
N GLN A 141 -6.71 3.51 -6.46
CA GLN A 141 -7.79 2.65 -6.92
C GLN A 141 -7.66 1.28 -6.26
N THR A 142 -8.73 0.79 -5.63
CA THR A 142 -8.72 -0.47 -4.87
C THR A 142 -8.12 -1.64 -5.63
N ALA A 143 -8.47 -1.80 -6.91
CA ALA A 143 -7.98 -2.91 -7.74
C ALA A 143 -6.45 -2.86 -7.93
N ILE A 144 -5.91 -1.69 -8.26
CA ILE A 144 -4.47 -1.48 -8.48
C ILE A 144 -3.72 -1.52 -7.13
N ALA A 145 -4.30 -0.98 -6.06
CA ALA A 145 -3.72 -1.03 -4.73
C ALA A 145 -3.54 -2.47 -4.23
N VAL A 146 -4.54 -3.34 -4.42
CA VAL A 146 -4.46 -4.77 -4.04
C VAL A 146 -3.47 -5.52 -4.93
N ASP A 147 -3.50 -5.28 -6.25
CA ASP A 147 -2.54 -5.89 -7.19
C ASP A 147 -1.09 -5.50 -6.85
N CYS A 148 -0.82 -4.21 -6.66
CA CYS A 148 0.49 -3.70 -6.24
C CYS A 148 0.95 -4.33 -4.92
N SER A 149 0.05 -4.46 -3.97
CA SER A 149 0.36 -5.05 -2.67
C SER A 149 0.73 -6.54 -2.81
N ALA A 150 -0.01 -7.30 -3.62
CA ALA A 150 0.24 -8.72 -3.86
C ALA A 150 1.51 -8.95 -4.69
N TRP A 151 1.81 -8.09 -5.67
CA TRP A 151 3.10 -8.05 -6.37
C TRP A 151 4.24 -7.79 -5.40
N PHE A 152 4.13 -6.76 -4.57
CA PHE A 152 5.17 -6.40 -3.62
C PHE A 152 5.50 -7.58 -2.70
N PHE A 153 4.47 -8.22 -2.15
CA PHE A 153 4.61 -9.37 -1.25
C PHE A 153 5.22 -10.58 -1.96
N SER A 154 4.60 -11.02 -3.05
CA SER A 154 4.86 -12.33 -3.64
C SER A 154 6.07 -12.33 -4.59
N VAL A 155 6.26 -11.24 -5.33
CA VAL A 155 7.23 -11.15 -6.41
C VAL A 155 8.42 -10.28 -6.00
N TYR A 156 8.16 -9.05 -5.56
CA TYR A 156 9.22 -8.08 -5.28
C TYR A 156 10.03 -8.45 -4.02
N LYS A 157 9.34 -8.84 -2.95
CA LYS A 157 9.96 -9.28 -1.68
C LYS A 157 10.08 -10.79 -1.53
N LYS A 158 9.45 -11.57 -2.42
CA LYS A 158 9.47 -13.04 -2.46
C LYS A 158 9.06 -13.68 -1.12
N LEU A 159 7.94 -13.24 -0.55
CA LEU A 159 7.53 -13.60 0.82
C LEU A 159 6.70 -14.87 0.93
N ASN A 160 6.22 -15.44 -0.18
CA ASN A 160 5.42 -16.66 -0.17
C ASN A 160 6.10 -17.83 0.57
N PRO A 161 7.40 -18.15 0.33
CA PRO A 161 8.08 -19.22 1.09
C PRO A 161 8.16 -18.95 2.60
N LEU A 162 8.32 -17.69 3.00
CA LEU A 162 8.35 -17.33 4.42
C LEU A 162 6.96 -17.47 5.04
N ALA A 163 5.90 -17.18 4.29
CA ALA A 163 4.53 -17.38 4.74
C ALA A 163 4.20 -18.88 4.89
N ASP A 164 4.69 -19.73 3.99
CA ASP A 164 4.56 -21.18 4.09
C ASP A 164 5.29 -21.73 5.32
N ALA A 165 6.49 -21.21 5.62
CA ALA A 165 7.24 -21.51 6.83
C ALA A 165 6.70 -20.80 8.09
N ASN A 166 5.62 -20.02 7.96
CA ASN A 166 4.96 -19.28 9.03
C ASN A 166 5.87 -18.27 9.78
N LEU A 167 6.82 -17.64 9.07
CA LEU A 167 7.86 -16.77 9.61
C LEU A 167 7.43 -15.28 9.66
N ILE A 168 6.43 -14.95 10.48
CA ILE A 168 5.84 -13.59 10.51
C ILE A 168 6.84 -12.48 10.85
N THR A 169 7.83 -12.76 11.71
CA THR A 169 8.85 -11.79 12.11
C THR A 169 9.73 -11.41 10.93
N ASP A 170 10.14 -12.39 10.12
CA ASP A 170 10.98 -12.15 8.95
C ASP A 170 10.20 -11.49 7.80
N ILE A 171 8.93 -11.86 7.63
CA ILE A 171 8.00 -11.17 6.73
C ILE A 171 7.90 -9.69 7.13
N THR A 172 7.66 -9.41 8.41
CA THR A 172 7.54 -8.04 8.93
C THR A 172 8.81 -7.23 8.68
N ARG A 173 9.98 -7.81 8.94
CA ARG A 173 11.28 -7.16 8.67
C ARG A 173 11.46 -6.83 7.19
N LYS A 174 11.03 -7.70 6.27
CA LYS A 174 11.14 -7.47 4.82
C LYS A 174 10.12 -6.46 4.29
N VAL A 175 8.94 -6.36 4.89
CA VAL A 175 7.90 -5.39 4.53
C VAL A 175 8.28 -3.99 5.01
N ASN A 176 8.66 -3.85 6.28
CA ASN A 176 8.84 -2.55 6.94
C ASN A 176 10.32 -2.14 7.17
N GLY A 177 11.27 -3.01 6.81
CA GLY A 177 12.71 -2.81 7.07
C GLY A 177 13.11 -3.04 8.55
N LYS A 178 12.15 -3.08 9.47
CA LYS A 178 12.29 -3.30 10.92
C LYS A 178 11.09 -4.11 11.45
N THR A 179 11.06 -4.36 12.75
CA THR A 179 9.95 -5.07 13.43
C THR A 179 8.89 -4.15 14.04
N ASN A 180 8.81 -2.88 13.64
CA ASN A 180 7.78 -1.96 14.14
C ASN A 180 6.37 -2.53 13.87
N GLY A 181 5.52 -2.51 14.89
CA GLY A 181 4.16 -3.02 14.79
C GLY A 181 4.02 -4.55 14.79
N LEU A 182 5.09 -5.31 15.08
CA LEU A 182 5.05 -6.79 15.03
C LEU A 182 3.92 -7.41 15.87
N ALA A 183 3.66 -6.90 17.07
CA ALA A 183 2.59 -7.41 17.93
C ALA A 183 1.20 -7.29 17.27
N ASP A 184 0.91 -6.14 16.64
CA ASP A 184 -0.35 -5.94 15.92
C ASP A 184 -0.43 -6.83 14.67
N ARG A 185 0.68 -6.99 13.92
CA ARG A 185 0.75 -7.92 12.77
C ARG A 185 0.48 -9.37 13.20
N ILE A 186 1.02 -9.81 14.33
CA ILE A 186 0.73 -11.14 14.92
C ILE A 186 -0.75 -11.27 15.28
N SER A 187 -1.34 -10.26 15.91
CA SER A 187 -2.76 -10.25 16.24
C SER A 187 -3.63 -10.36 14.99
N LYS A 188 -3.34 -9.57 13.96
CA LYS A 188 -4.05 -9.62 12.67
C LYS A 188 -3.86 -10.95 11.95
N PHE A 189 -2.67 -11.54 11.98
CA PHE A 189 -2.43 -12.86 11.41
C PHE A 189 -3.29 -13.91 12.09
N LYS A 190 -3.35 -13.93 13.43
CA LYS A 190 -4.22 -14.84 14.19
C LYS A 190 -5.68 -14.63 13.79
N PHE A 191 -6.14 -13.38 13.69
CA PHE A 191 -7.48 -13.05 13.22
C PHE A 191 -7.75 -13.63 11.82
N TYR A 192 -6.92 -13.33 10.81
CA TYR A 192 -7.16 -13.81 9.44
C TYR A 192 -7.06 -15.34 9.31
N LYS A 193 -6.25 -15.99 10.14
CA LYS A 193 -6.18 -17.45 10.20
C LYS A 193 -7.50 -18.09 10.65
N THR A 194 -8.26 -17.45 11.55
CA THR A 194 -9.58 -17.96 12.00
C THR A 194 -10.71 -17.64 11.02
N GLN A 195 -10.50 -16.67 10.12
CA GLN A 195 -11.51 -16.23 9.17
C GLN A 195 -11.74 -17.19 7.98
N ASN A 196 -10.88 -18.21 7.82
CA ASN A 196 -10.93 -19.19 6.73
C ASN A 196 -11.13 -18.56 5.33
N ILE A 197 -10.42 -17.45 5.06
CA ILE A 197 -10.46 -16.81 3.75
C ILE A 197 -9.74 -17.72 2.75
N SER A 198 -10.46 -18.17 1.74
CA SER A 198 -9.95 -19.05 0.68
C SER A 198 -10.36 -18.56 -0.71
N ILE A 199 -9.71 -19.09 -1.75
CA ILE A 199 -10.09 -18.85 -3.15
C ILE A 199 -11.56 -19.22 -3.37
N GLU A 200 -12.02 -20.34 -2.83
CA GLU A 200 -13.40 -20.83 -2.95
C GLU A 200 -14.39 -19.91 -2.25
N LEU A 201 -14.05 -19.41 -1.05
CA LEU A 201 -14.87 -18.44 -0.35
C LEU A 201 -15.01 -17.16 -1.17
N LEU A 202 -13.90 -16.64 -1.69
CA LEU A 202 -13.91 -15.43 -2.51
C LEU A 202 -14.67 -15.63 -3.82
N LYS A 203 -14.55 -16.78 -4.48
CA LYS A 203 -15.35 -17.15 -5.67
C LYS A 203 -16.85 -17.17 -5.39
N LYS A 204 -17.28 -17.73 -4.24
CA LYS A 204 -18.70 -17.75 -3.84
C LYS A 204 -19.24 -16.35 -3.54
N LYS A 205 -18.38 -15.45 -3.06
CA LYS A 205 -18.76 -14.07 -2.69
C LYS A 205 -18.62 -13.08 -3.83
N SER A 206 -17.76 -13.35 -4.81
CA SER A 206 -17.72 -12.56 -6.04
C SER A 206 -19.05 -12.74 -6.75
N LYS A 207 -19.73 -11.64 -7.06
CA LYS A 207 -20.91 -11.67 -7.95
C LYS A 207 -20.51 -12.44 -9.21
N PRO A 208 -21.36 -13.33 -9.75
CA PRO A 208 -21.08 -13.96 -11.03
C PRO A 208 -20.74 -12.85 -12.02
N LEU A 209 -19.59 -12.98 -12.67
CA LEU A 209 -19.20 -12.08 -13.72
C LEU A 209 -20.37 -12.07 -14.71
N PRO A 210 -20.90 -10.90 -15.13
CA PRO A 210 -21.76 -10.85 -16.30
C PRO A 210 -21.08 -11.64 -17.41
N ASN A 211 -21.84 -12.46 -18.16
CA ASN A 211 -21.31 -13.21 -19.29
C ASN A 211 -20.69 -12.22 -20.30
N PHE A 212 -19.40 -11.97 -20.17
CA PHE A 212 -18.66 -11.14 -21.11
C PHE A 212 -18.11 -12.06 -22.19
N THR A 213 -18.49 -11.79 -23.43
CA THR A 213 -18.08 -12.55 -24.62
C THR A 213 -16.61 -12.30 -25.02
N SER A 214 -15.86 -11.46 -24.31
CA SER A 214 -14.42 -11.25 -24.54
C SER A 214 -13.65 -10.68 -23.35
N ILE A 215 -12.33 -10.95 -23.33
CA ILE A 215 -11.35 -10.48 -22.33
C ILE A 215 -11.19 -8.95 -22.34
N SER A 216 -11.45 -8.26 -23.45
CA SER A 216 -11.33 -6.79 -23.54
C SER A 216 -12.41 -6.06 -22.73
N ALA A 217 -13.64 -6.61 -22.66
CA ALA A 217 -14.71 -6.06 -21.83
C ALA A 217 -14.42 -6.20 -20.31
N TYR A 218 -13.60 -7.18 -19.93
CA TYR A 218 -13.18 -7.43 -18.54
C TYR A 218 -12.26 -6.31 -18.00
N ALA A 219 -11.32 -5.82 -18.80
CA ALA A 219 -10.38 -4.78 -18.36
C ALA A 219 -11.08 -3.43 -18.11
N TRP A 220 -12.07 -3.08 -18.93
CA TRP A 220 -12.74 -1.77 -18.87
C TRP A 220 -13.63 -1.57 -17.64
N ASN A 221 -14.34 -2.61 -17.17
CA ASN A 221 -15.27 -2.49 -16.04
C ASN A 221 -14.61 -2.40 -14.66
N TRP A 222 -13.36 -2.84 -14.51
CA TRP A 222 -12.60 -2.71 -13.26
C TRP A 222 -11.65 -1.49 -13.24
N LEU A 223 -11.52 -0.80 -14.38
CA LEU A 223 -10.76 0.44 -14.52
C LEU A 223 -11.63 1.71 -14.44
N THR A 224 -12.96 1.58 -14.44
CA THR A 224 -13.84 2.72 -14.20
C THR A 224 -13.72 3.19 -12.73
N PRO A 225 -13.28 4.43 -12.48
CA PRO A 225 -13.27 4.97 -11.14
C PRO A 225 -14.70 4.99 -10.62
N TYR A 226 -14.85 4.65 -9.33
CA TYR A 226 -16.04 4.97 -8.56
C TYR A 226 -16.31 6.46 -8.76
N LYS A 227 -17.30 6.81 -9.59
CA LYS A 227 -17.74 8.19 -9.73
C LYS A 227 -18.15 8.63 -8.33
N GLN A 228 -17.42 9.58 -7.76
CA GLN A 228 -17.91 10.29 -6.59
C GLN A 228 -19.23 10.92 -7.02
N ASN A 229 -20.33 10.51 -6.39
CA ASN A 229 -21.58 11.26 -6.50
C ASN A 229 -21.30 12.64 -5.88
N PRO A 230 -21.40 13.74 -6.64
CA PRO A 230 -21.35 15.06 -6.03
C PRO A 230 -22.62 15.24 -5.20
N THR A 231 -22.44 15.50 -3.91
CA THR A 231 -23.42 16.21 -3.08
C THR A 231 -23.10 17.69 -3.13
#